data_AF-A0A4Q5Z9B8-F1
#
_entry.id   AF-A0A4Q5Z9B8-F1
#
_cell.length_a   1.000
_cell.length_b   1.000
_cell.length_c   1.000
_cell.angle_alpha   90.00
_cell.angle_beta   90.00
_cell.angle_gamma   90.00
#
_symmetry.space_group_name_H-M   'P 1'
#
loop_
_entity.id
_entity.type
_entity.pdbx_description
1 polymer ?
#
loop_
_entity_poly.entity_id
_entity_poly.type
_entity_poly.pdbx_seq_one_letter_code
_entity_poly.pdbx_strand_id
1 'polypeptide(L)'
;QAVRNLPQDIDAPPVVSKADANAGAILSMTVQSDTKNQLELTEYAENVLVERLQTIPGVSSIQIWGQKRYAMRLWLDPMRMSGYGITFRDIETALNQQNVELPSGKISGYNTELSVRTFGRLQTEDDFNNLIIKNVNGTDIQLRYIGEAVLGPENEETVLKESAIPMIALALVPQPGSNYVAIADEFYKRYEALKKDIPADFRVNIAMDNTANIKKSISEVEETLMISFVLVILIIYLFFRDWLIAIRPLIDIPVSLIAAFFIMYISGFTINILTLLAIVLATGLVVDDGIVVTENIYKKIEAGMEKHRAAREGSEEIYFAVISTSITLAVVFLPIVFLEGFTGRLFREFGIVVAGAVLISAFVSLTLTPVLNVYLTKKVHKPSKFYVKTEPFFQGMERGYKKGLVWIMRNKWVALTGVLVSFAMIYLLGTRLQSELAPLEDRSRFRLQVSAPEGTSYDAMDAY
;
A
#
# COMPACT_ATOMS: atom_id res chain seq x y z
N GLN A 1 -3.67 -28.57 -17.32
CA GLN A 1 -4.97 -29.00 -17.88
C GLN A 1 -5.62 -27.91 -18.75
N ALA A 2 -5.64 -26.64 -18.32
CA ALA A 2 -6.23 -25.53 -19.10
C ALA A 2 -5.64 -25.32 -20.51
N VAL A 3 -4.32 -25.50 -20.68
CA VAL A 3 -3.62 -25.27 -21.96
C VAL A 3 -4.17 -26.13 -23.12
N ARG A 4 -4.71 -27.32 -22.85
CA ARG A 4 -5.25 -28.22 -23.88
C ARG A 4 -6.62 -27.81 -24.43
N ASN A 5 -7.30 -26.88 -23.76
CA ASN A 5 -8.62 -26.38 -24.14
C ASN A 5 -8.54 -25.00 -24.81
N LEU A 6 -7.34 -24.46 -25.02
CA LEU A 6 -7.15 -23.20 -25.70
C LEU A 6 -7.14 -23.42 -27.22
N PRO A 7 -7.61 -22.43 -28.00
CA PRO A 7 -7.44 -22.43 -29.46
C PRO A 7 -5.99 -22.69 -29.85
N GLN A 8 -5.77 -23.42 -30.95
CA GLN A 8 -4.43 -23.81 -31.39
C GLN A 8 -3.65 -22.68 -32.07
N ASP A 9 -4.33 -21.59 -32.38
CA ASP A 9 -3.86 -20.36 -33.03
C ASP A 9 -3.41 -19.28 -32.04
N ILE A 10 -3.21 -19.61 -30.75
CA ILE A 10 -2.63 -18.68 -29.78
C ILE A 10 -1.11 -18.59 -29.98
N ASP A 11 -0.58 -17.36 -30.05
CA ASP A 11 0.83 -17.07 -30.37
C ASP A 11 1.84 -17.67 -29.38
N ALA A 12 1.43 -17.89 -28.13
CA ALA A 12 2.23 -18.57 -27.11
C ALA A 12 1.34 -19.23 -26.04
N PRO A 13 1.80 -20.32 -25.38
CA PRO A 13 1.14 -20.83 -24.20
C PRO A 13 1.06 -19.73 -23.12
N PRO A 14 -0.06 -19.58 -22.40
CA PRO A 14 -0.24 -18.48 -21.46
C PRO A 14 0.82 -18.52 -20.35
N VAL A 15 1.52 -17.40 -20.17
CA VAL A 15 2.42 -17.21 -19.03
C VAL A 15 1.58 -17.06 -17.77
N VAL A 16 1.64 -18.05 -16.89
CA VAL A 16 0.93 -18.00 -15.61
C VAL A 16 1.75 -17.16 -14.63
N SER A 17 1.39 -15.88 -14.49
CA SER A 17 1.91 -15.02 -13.44
C SER A 17 1.00 -15.09 -12.20
N LYS A 18 1.60 -15.14 -11.01
CA LYS A 18 0.87 -14.97 -9.74
C LYS A 18 0.80 -13.49 -9.43
N ALA A 19 -0.20 -12.81 -9.97
CA ALA A 19 -0.53 -11.43 -9.64
C ALA A 19 -1.96 -11.40 -9.06
N ASP A 20 -2.21 -10.46 -8.14
CA ASP A 20 -3.58 -10.10 -7.79
C ASP A 20 -4.20 -9.44 -9.03
N ALA A 21 -5.40 -9.84 -9.43
CA ALA A 21 -6.08 -9.29 -10.60
C ALA A 21 -6.28 -7.76 -10.50
N ASN A 22 -6.27 -7.21 -9.29
CA ASN A 22 -6.38 -5.79 -9.00
C ASN A 22 -5.06 -5.14 -8.55
N ALA A 23 -3.92 -5.86 -8.53
CA ALA A 23 -2.64 -5.27 -8.17
C ALA A 23 -2.18 -4.30 -9.27
N GLY A 24 -2.39 -3.01 -9.04
CA GLY A 24 -1.77 -1.95 -9.83
C GLY A 24 -0.27 -1.83 -9.52
N ALA A 25 0.44 -1.12 -10.40
CA ALA A 25 1.83 -0.78 -10.13
C ALA A 25 1.97 0.12 -8.91
N ILE A 26 2.94 -0.17 -8.03
CA ILE A 26 3.20 0.60 -6.81
C ILE A 26 4.27 1.66 -7.00
N LEU A 27 5.18 1.43 -7.95
CA LEU A 27 6.28 2.31 -8.28
C LEU A 27 6.55 2.21 -9.79
N SER A 28 6.90 3.32 -10.43
CA SER A 28 7.38 3.29 -11.81
C SER A 28 8.61 4.17 -12.03
N MET A 29 9.54 3.65 -12.83
CA MET A 29 10.74 4.34 -13.27
C MET A 29 10.64 4.63 -14.76
N THR A 30 10.83 5.88 -15.17
CA THR A 30 10.90 6.25 -16.58
C THR A 30 12.32 6.06 -17.11
N VAL A 31 12.41 5.77 -18.40
CA VAL A 31 13.65 5.68 -19.16
C VAL A 31 13.48 6.54 -20.40
N GLN A 32 14.39 7.50 -20.57
CA GLN A 32 14.41 8.49 -21.64
C GLN A 32 15.79 8.52 -22.28
N SER A 33 15.86 8.94 -23.54
CA SER A 33 17.11 9.20 -24.24
C SER A 33 16.89 10.28 -25.29
N ASP A 34 17.88 11.16 -25.45
CA ASP A 34 17.88 12.20 -26.50
C ASP A 34 18.48 11.67 -27.81
N THR A 35 19.18 10.53 -27.78
CA THR A 35 19.93 9.97 -28.93
C THR A 35 19.36 8.65 -29.44
N LYS A 36 18.56 7.95 -28.64
CA LYS A 36 17.97 6.64 -28.95
C LYS A 36 16.50 6.74 -29.26
N ASN A 37 16.04 5.90 -30.19
CA ASN A 37 14.61 5.80 -30.51
C ASN A 37 13.86 4.89 -29.49
N GLN A 38 12.53 4.86 -29.57
CA GLN A 38 11.69 4.11 -28.63
C GLN A 38 11.90 2.59 -28.66
N LEU A 39 12.31 2.03 -29.80
CA LEU A 39 12.62 0.61 -29.94
C LEU A 39 13.91 0.28 -29.20
N GLU A 40 14.97 1.07 -29.42
CA GLU A 40 16.26 0.92 -28.72
C GLU A 40 16.10 1.13 -27.21
N LEU A 41 15.27 2.08 -26.80
CA LEU A 41 14.90 2.27 -25.39
C LEU A 41 14.24 1.02 -24.81
N THR A 42 13.28 0.45 -25.54
CA THR A 42 12.55 -0.75 -25.12
C THR A 42 13.48 -1.94 -24.99
N GLU A 43 14.36 -2.16 -25.97
CA GLU A 43 15.32 -3.26 -25.95
C GLU A 43 16.28 -3.16 -24.75
N TYR A 44 16.84 -1.97 -24.51
CA TYR A 44 17.70 -1.76 -23.34
C TYR A 44 16.95 -2.01 -22.03
N ALA A 45 15.72 -1.52 -21.93
CA ALA A 45 14.94 -1.69 -20.72
C ALA A 45 14.53 -3.15 -20.47
N GLU A 46 14.10 -3.87 -21.50
CA GLU A 46 13.70 -5.28 -21.41
C GLU A 46 14.89 -6.18 -21.10
N ASN A 47 16.01 -6.03 -21.82
CA ASN A 47 17.15 -6.93 -21.69
C ASN A 47 18.08 -6.62 -20.50
N VAL A 48 18.06 -5.38 -19.98
CA VAL A 48 18.99 -4.95 -18.92
C VAL A 48 18.26 -4.53 -17.65
N LEU A 49 17.28 -3.62 -17.75
CA LEU A 49 16.67 -3.02 -16.57
C LEU A 49 15.63 -3.94 -15.91
N VAL A 50 14.78 -4.59 -16.72
CA VAL A 50 13.76 -5.52 -16.22
C VAL A 50 14.40 -6.70 -15.49
N GLU A 51 15.42 -7.34 -16.08
CA GLU A 51 16.17 -8.44 -15.46
C GLU A 51 16.73 -8.07 -14.06
N ARG A 52 17.21 -6.83 -13.90
CA ARG A 52 17.76 -6.34 -12.63
C ARG A 52 16.69 -5.96 -11.61
N LEU A 53 15.52 -5.49 -12.06
CA LEU A 53 14.45 -5.03 -11.17
C LEU A 53 13.47 -6.16 -10.81
N GLN A 54 13.27 -7.14 -11.68
CA GLN A 54 12.33 -8.24 -11.46
C GLN A 54 12.82 -9.20 -10.36
N THR A 55 14.13 -9.21 -10.09
CA THR A 55 14.74 -9.97 -8.99
C THR A 55 14.59 -9.29 -7.63
N ILE A 56 13.84 -8.18 -7.51
CA ILE A 56 13.49 -7.57 -6.22
C ILE A 56 12.52 -8.52 -5.48
N PRO A 57 12.81 -8.92 -4.23
CA PRO A 57 11.91 -9.77 -3.46
C PRO A 57 10.53 -9.15 -3.31
N GLY A 58 9.49 -9.92 -3.63
CA GLY A 58 8.09 -9.47 -3.55
C GLY A 58 7.58 -8.78 -4.82
N VAL A 59 8.39 -8.57 -5.85
CA VAL A 59 7.92 -8.15 -7.18
C VAL A 59 7.37 -9.36 -7.94
N SER A 60 6.19 -9.21 -8.55
CA SER A 60 5.56 -10.25 -9.36
C SER A 60 5.97 -10.12 -10.82
N SER A 61 5.87 -8.91 -11.35
CA SER A 61 6.24 -8.58 -12.74
C SER A 61 6.58 -7.10 -12.86
N ILE A 62 7.22 -6.76 -13.97
CA ILE A 62 7.44 -5.38 -14.39
C ILE A 62 6.69 -5.17 -15.68
N GLN A 63 5.77 -4.21 -15.67
CA GLN A 63 5.05 -3.79 -16.86
C GLN A 63 5.85 -2.68 -17.54
N ILE A 64 6.01 -2.76 -18.86
CA ILE A 64 6.64 -1.72 -19.65
C ILE A 64 5.53 -0.88 -20.30
N TRP A 65 5.34 0.35 -19.83
CA TRP A 65 4.39 1.29 -20.42
C TRP A 65 5.06 2.04 -21.56
N GLY A 66 4.34 2.21 -22.68
CA GLY A 66 4.92 2.73 -23.92
C GLY A 66 5.88 1.75 -24.61
N GLN A 67 5.79 0.45 -24.31
CA GLN A 67 6.65 -0.58 -24.91
C GLN A 67 6.45 -0.65 -26.42
N LYS A 68 7.55 -0.65 -27.17
CA LYS A 68 7.58 -1.01 -28.59
C LYS A 68 8.58 -2.13 -28.81
N ARG A 69 8.09 -3.36 -29.01
CA ARG A 69 8.93 -4.54 -29.26
C ARG A 69 9.37 -4.60 -30.71
N TYR A 70 10.62 -4.96 -30.94
CA TYR A 70 11.11 -5.26 -32.29
C TYR A 70 10.32 -6.44 -32.89
N ALA A 71 9.80 -6.24 -34.09
CA ALA A 71 9.18 -7.25 -34.91
C ALA A 71 9.61 -7.04 -36.37
N MET A 72 9.82 -8.15 -37.08
CA MET A 72 10.00 -8.10 -38.52
C MET A 72 8.63 -7.96 -39.18
N ARG A 73 8.32 -6.78 -39.72
CA ARG A 73 7.05 -6.49 -40.38
C ARG A 73 7.17 -6.78 -41.87
N LEU A 74 6.25 -7.59 -42.39
CA LEU A 74 6.18 -7.89 -43.82
C LEU A 74 5.04 -7.09 -44.45
N TRP A 75 5.39 -6.02 -45.14
CA TRP A 75 4.44 -5.17 -45.86
C TRP A 75 4.21 -5.73 -47.26
N LEU A 76 3.05 -6.32 -47.47
CA LEU A 76 2.73 -7.05 -48.70
C LEU A 76 1.89 -6.18 -49.65
N ASP A 77 2.20 -6.22 -50.94
CA ASP A 77 1.46 -5.54 -52.00
C ASP A 77 0.49 -6.53 -52.68
N PRO A 78 -0.84 -6.40 -52.42
CA PRO A 78 -1.83 -7.33 -52.96
C PRO A 78 -1.87 -7.37 -54.50
N MET A 79 -1.54 -6.27 -55.18
CA MET A 79 -1.54 -6.22 -56.65
C MET A 79 -0.38 -7.03 -57.22
N ARG A 80 0.81 -6.89 -56.63
CA ARG A 80 1.99 -7.69 -57.04
C ARG A 80 1.80 -9.17 -56.72
N MET A 81 1.28 -9.49 -55.53
CA MET A 81 0.96 -10.86 -55.16
C MET A 81 -0.01 -11.52 -56.15
N SER A 82 -1.08 -10.81 -56.55
CA SER A 82 -2.04 -11.29 -57.53
C SER A 82 -1.40 -11.52 -58.91
N GLY A 83 -0.51 -10.63 -59.35
CA GLY A 83 0.22 -10.76 -60.62
C GLY A 83 1.10 -12.02 -60.72
N TYR A 84 1.62 -12.50 -59.58
CA TYR A 84 2.42 -13.73 -59.50
C TYR A 84 1.62 -14.96 -59.05
N GLY A 85 0.32 -14.83 -58.78
CA GLY A 85 -0.52 -15.93 -58.27
C GLY A 85 -0.07 -16.43 -56.89
N ILE A 86 0.40 -15.51 -56.03
CA ILE A 86 0.87 -15.78 -54.67
C ILE A 86 -0.20 -15.38 -53.67
N THR A 87 -0.41 -16.23 -52.66
CA THR A 87 -1.35 -16.01 -51.55
C THR A 87 -0.61 -15.80 -50.23
N PHE A 88 -1.28 -15.26 -49.22
CA PHE A 88 -0.71 -15.13 -47.86
C PHE A 88 -0.26 -16.48 -47.29
N ARG A 89 -0.97 -17.56 -47.61
CA ARG A 89 -0.64 -18.92 -47.17
C ARG A 89 0.67 -19.43 -47.76
N ASP A 90 0.98 -19.04 -49.00
CA ASP A 90 2.27 -19.39 -49.62
C ASP A 90 3.42 -18.72 -48.85
N ILE A 91 3.24 -17.46 -48.44
CA ILE A 91 4.24 -16.71 -47.65
C ILE A 91 4.42 -17.33 -46.26
N GLU A 92 3.32 -17.62 -45.56
CA GLU A 92 3.35 -18.30 -44.26
C GLU A 92 4.07 -19.66 -44.35
N THR A 93 3.78 -20.43 -45.40
CA THR A 93 4.44 -21.72 -45.64
C THR A 93 5.94 -21.54 -45.87
N ALA A 94 6.33 -20.55 -46.68
CA ALA A 94 7.73 -20.26 -46.97
C ALA A 94 8.48 -19.83 -45.70
N LEU A 95 7.91 -18.95 -44.88
CA LEU A 95 8.47 -18.53 -43.59
C LEU A 95 8.66 -19.72 -42.64
N ASN A 96 7.63 -20.55 -42.48
CA ASN A 96 7.68 -21.70 -41.58
C ASN A 96 8.63 -22.81 -42.05
N GLN A 97 8.99 -22.84 -43.34
CA GLN A 97 9.95 -23.81 -43.88
C GLN A 97 11.38 -23.30 -43.85
N GLN A 98 11.60 -22.00 -44.05
CA GLN A 98 12.94 -21.42 -44.23
C GLN A 98 13.46 -20.69 -43.00
N ASN A 99 12.60 -20.19 -42.11
CA ASN A 99 13.00 -19.52 -40.87
C ASN A 99 12.92 -20.48 -39.66
N VAL A 100 13.69 -21.57 -39.72
CA VAL A 100 13.66 -22.64 -38.72
C VAL A 100 15.06 -22.97 -38.20
N GLU A 101 15.16 -23.29 -36.91
CA GLU A 101 16.42 -23.77 -36.32
C GLU A 101 16.38 -25.31 -36.23
N LEU A 102 17.15 -25.99 -37.10
CA LEU A 102 17.16 -27.45 -37.20
C LEU A 102 18.36 -28.07 -36.47
N PRO A 103 18.17 -29.07 -35.61
CA PRO A 103 19.28 -29.77 -34.95
C PRO A 103 20.05 -30.59 -35.98
N SER A 104 21.31 -30.21 -36.25
CA SER A 104 22.10 -30.82 -37.33
C SER A 104 22.98 -31.99 -36.88
N GLY A 105 22.88 -32.37 -35.61
CA GLY A 105 23.56 -33.52 -35.03
C GLY A 105 25.06 -33.31 -34.83
N LYS A 106 25.81 -34.41 -34.92
CA LYS A 106 27.25 -34.45 -34.66
C LYS A 106 27.93 -35.44 -35.58
N ILE A 107 29.17 -35.16 -35.92
CA ILE A 107 30.06 -36.05 -36.65
C ILE A 107 31.00 -36.66 -35.60
N SER A 108 30.88 -37.97 -35.38
CA SER A 108 31.71 -38.71 -34.44
C SER A 108 32.73 -39.57 -35.22
N GLY A 109 34.01 -39.35 -34.97
CA GLY A 109 35.13 -40.21 -35.36
C GLY A 109 35.66 -41.02 -34.17
N TYR A 110 36.76 -41.75 -34.36
CA TYR A 110 37.34 -42.63 -33.32
C TYR A 110 37.85 -41.87 -32.08
N ASN A 111 38.43 -40.68 -32.26
CA ASN A 111 39.00 -39.84 -31.19
C ASN A 111 38.48 -38.39 -31.19
N THR A 112 37.47 -38.06 -32.01
CA THR A 112 36.99 -36.67 -32.14
C THR A 112 35.49 -36.65 -32.40
N GLU A 113 34.79 -35.75 -31.74
CA GLU A 113 33.38 -35.47 -31.98
C GLU A 113 33.21 -33.99 -32.29
N LEU A 114 32.60 -33.68 -33.44
CA LEU A 114 32.33 -32.32 -33.88
C LEU A 114 30.82 -32.11 -33.98
N SER A 115 30.30 -31.11 -33.27
CA SER A 115 28.89 -30.71 -33.42
C SER A 115 28.71 -29.96 -34.74
N VAL A 116 27.66 -30.31 -35.47
CA VAL A 116 27.25 -29.59 -36.68
C VAL A 116 26.12 -28.65 -36.30
N ARG A 117 26.24 -27.37 -36.68
CA ARG A 117 25.18 -26.37 -36.52
C ARG A 117 24.85 -25.77 -37.89
N THR A 118 23.58 -25.80 -38.26
CA THR A 118 23.07 -25.04 -39.40
C THR A 118 22.45 -23.73 -38.91
N PHE A 119 22.68 -22.65 -39.65
CA PHE A 119 22.08 -21.35 -39.39
C PHE A 119 20.86 -21.21 -40.31
N GLY A 120 19.68 -21.58 -39.81
CA GLY A 120 18.43 -21.55 -40.57
C GLY A 120 17.48 -20.42 -40.18
N ARG A 121 17.78 -19.62 -39.16
CA ARG A 121 16.95 -18.45 -38.80
C ARG A 121 17.38 -17.21 -39.57
N LEU A 122 16.41 -16.51 -40.16
CA LEU A 122 16.59 -15.22 -40.78
C LEU A 122 16.72 -14.16 -39.68
N GLN A 123 17.67 -13.22 -39.82
CA GLN A 123 17.96 -12.24 -38.77
C GLN A 123 17.81 -10.79 -39.25
N THR A 124 18.13 -10.53 -40.51
CA THR A 124 18.16 -9.19 -41.08
C THR A 124 17.00 -8.95 -42.04
N GLU A 125 16.61 -7.70 -42.24
CA GLU A 125 15.62 -7.31 -43.24
C GLU A 125 15.95 -7.88 -44.62
N ASP A 126 17.23 -7.88 -45.01
CA ASP A 126 17.70 -8.44 -46.27
C ASP A 126 17.47 -9.95 -46.37
N ASP A 127 17.67 -10.71 -45.29
CA ASP A 127 17.40 -12.15 -45.26
C ASP A 127 15.91 -12.41 -45.54
N PHE A 128 15.02 -11.64 -44.89
CA PHE A 128 13.58 -11.74 -45.11
C PHE A 128 13.18 -11.27 -46.52
N ASN A 129 13.76 -10.20 -47.03
CA ASN A 129 13.51 -9.71 -48.39
C ASN A 129 13.99 -10.68 -49.48
N ASN A 130 14.98 -11.52 -49.18
CA ASN A 130 15.48 -12.58 -50.06
C ASN A 130 14.74 -13.92 -49.90
N LEU A 131 13.79 -14.02 -48.97
CA LEU A 131 13.02 -15.23 -48.73
C LEU A 131 12.30 -15.66 -50.02
N ILE A 132 12.55 -16.90 -50.45
CA ILE A 132 11.93 -17.47 -51.65
C ILE A 132 10.53 -17.93 -51.28
N ILE A 133 9.50 -17.33 -51.88
CA ILE A 133 8.11 -17.63 -51.57
C ILE A 133 7.61 -18.81 -52.41
N LYS A 134 7.83 -18.73 -53.73
CA LYS A 134 7.33 -19.72 -54.69
C LYS A 134 8.14 -19.66 -55.98
N ASN A 135 8.39 -20.82 -56.57
CA ASN A 135 8.91 -20.90 -57.93
C ASN A 135 7.74 -20.89 -58.93
N VAL A 136 7.72 -19.92 -59.85
CA VAL A 136 6.72 -19.81 -60.90
C VAL A 136 7.44 -19.88 -62.24
N ASN A 137 7.14 -20.91 -63.04
CA ASN A 137 7.73 -21.13 -64.38
C ASN A 137 9.27 -21.09 -64.40
N GLY A 138 9.93 -21.64 -63.37
CA GLY A 138 11.39 -21.68 -63.27
C GLY A 138 12.03 -20.42 -62.68
N THR A 139 11.25 -19.41 -62.30
CA THR A 139 11.74 -18.20 -61.63
C THR A 139 11.35 -18.20 -60.16
N ASP A 140 12.32 -18.02 -59.27
CA ASP A 140 12.08 -17.89 -57.83
C ASP A 140 11.56 -16.49 -57.51
N ILE A 141 10.33 -16.44 -57.00
CA ILE A 141 9.73 -15.19 -56.54
C ILE A 141 10.09 -15.00 -55.07
N GLN A 142 10.96 -14.03 -54.82
CA GLN A 142 11.34 -13.59 -53.49
C GLN A 142 10.35 -12.59 -52.89
N LEU A 143 10.37 -12.43 -51.56
CA LEU A 143 9.50 -11.49 -50.85
C LEU A 143 9.62 -10.05 -51.40
N ARG A 144 10.83 -9.58 -51.72
CA ARG A 144 11.08 -8.25 -52.29
C ARG A 144 10.27 -7.92 -53.56
N TYR A 145 9.83 -8.93 -54.31
CA TYR A 145 9.04 -8.71 -55.53
C TYR A 145 7.56 -8.49 -55.24
N ILE A 146 7.09 -8.89 -54.05
CA ILE A 146 5.67 -8.85 -53.66
C ILE A 146 5.42 -8.04 -52.39
N GLY A 147 6.46 -7.44 -51.81
CA GLY A 147 6.39 -6.68 -50.59
C GLY A 147 7.77 -6.27 -50.11
N GLU A 148 7.84 -5.82 -48.86
CA GLU A 148 9.06 -5.41 -48.19
C GLU A 148 9.05 -5.91 -46.73
N ALA A 149 10.18 -6.45 -46.29
CA ALA A 149 10.44 -6.75 -44.89
C ALA A 149 11.20 -5.58 -44.25
N VAL A 150 10.64 -5.03 -43.19
CA VAL A 150 11.24 -3.93 -42.43
C VAL A 150 11.18 -4.25 -40.94
N LEU A 151 12.26 -3.95 -40.23
CA LEU A 151 12.33 -4.03 -38.79
C LEU A 151 11.57 -2.84 -38.19
N GLY A 152 10.51 -3.12 -37.44
CA GLY A 152 9.67 -2.10 -36.84
C GLY A 152 9.09 -2.54 -35.51
N PRO A 153 8.20 -1.74 -34.91
CA PRO A 153 7.48 -2.14 -33.72
C PRO A 153 6.39 -3.17 -34.04
N GLU A 154 6.18 -4.12 -33.14
CA GLU A 154 5.04 -5.06 -33.16
C GLU A 154 3.71 -4.28 -33.17
N ASN A 155 3.59 -3.29 -32.27
CA ASN A 155 2.44 -2.40 -32.16
C ASN A 155 2.91 -0.93 -32.29
N GLU A 156 2.38 -0.23 -33.30
CA GLU A 156 2.69 1.18 -33.58
C GLU A 156 1.84 2.15 -32.72
N GLU A 157 0.65 1.71 -32.29
CA GLU A 157 -0.42 2.50 -31.69
C GLU A 157 -0.30 2.57 -30.15
N THR A 158 0.92 2.74 -29.66
CA THR A 158 1.19 2.94 -28.23
C THR A 158 2.36 3.88 -28.03
N VAL A 159 2.18 4.87 -27.16
CA VAL A 159 3.24 5.81 -26.79
C VAL A 159 3.06 6.28 -25.37
N LEU A 160 4.17 6.47 -24.68
CA LEU A 160 4.22 7.17 -23.41
C LEU A 160 5.11 8.40 -23.61
N LYS A 161 4.63 9.56 -23.21
CA LYS A 161 5.37 10.82 -23.34
C LYS A 161 5.40 11.56 -22.01
N GLU A 162 6.48 12.27 -21.75
CA GLU A 162 6.58 13.28 -20.69
C GLU A 162 6.99 14.59 -21.35
N SER A 163 6.19 15.65 -21.15
CA SER A 163 6.43 16.95 -21.80
C SER A 163 6.68 16.85 -23.32
N ALA A 164 5.88 16.02 -23.99
CA ALA A 164 5.99 15.67 -25.42
C ALA A 164 7.23 14.85 -25.84
N ILE A 165 8.11 14.46 -24.93
CA ILE A 165 9.27 13.61 -25.20
C ILE A 165 8.86 12.13 -25.04
N PRO A 166 8.99 11.30 -26.09
CA PRO A 166 8.73 9.87 -25.98
C PRO A 166 9.63 9.20 -24.95
N MET A 167 9.04 8.31 -24.16
CA MET A 167 9.72 7.57 -23.11
C MET A 167 9.06 6.21 -22.92
N ILE A 168 9.69 5.39 -22.08
CA ILE A 168 9.08 4.17 -21.55
C ILE A 168 9.10 4.22 -20.03
N ALA A 169 8.16 3.52 -19.40
CA ALA A 169 8.16 3.39 -17.94
C ALA A 169 8.12 1.92 -17.52
N LEU A 170 9.01 1.58 -16.59
CA LEU A 170 9.07 0.29 -15.94
C LEU A 170 8.28 0.36 -14.63
N ALA A 171 7.09 -0.23 -14.65
CA ALA A 171 6.13 -0.19 -13.57
C ALA A 171 6.14 -1.51 -12.78
N LEU A 172 6.49 -1.44 -11.49
CA LEU A 172 6.64 -2.59 -10.62
C LEU A 172 5.30 -3.02 -10.06
N VAL A 173 4.93 -4.28 -10.31
CA VAL A 173 3.70 -4.90 -9.81
C VAL A 173 4.05 -5.83 -8.64
N PRO A 174 3.49 -5.61 -7.44
CA PRO A 174 3.80 -6.42 -6.27
C PRO A 174 3.13 -7.81 -6.33
N GLN A 175 3.73 -8.79 -5.65
CA GLN A 175 3.09 -10.06 -5.35
C GLN A 175 1.98 -9.87 -4.29
N PRO A 176 0.91 -10.69 -4.30
CA PRO A 176 -0.10 -10.67 -3.26
C PRO A 176 0.51 -10.83 -1.85
N GLY A 177 0.14 -9.97 -0.92
CA GLY A 177 0.62 -10.02 0.47
C GLY A 177 2.06 -9.53 0.69
N SER A 178 2.73 -8.99 -0.34
CA SER A 178 4.07 -8.42 -0.20
C SER A 178 4.05 -7.04 0.50
N ASN A 179 5.18 -6.68 1.13
CA ASN A 179 5.35 -5.39 1.78
C ASN A 179 5.82 -4.34 0.74
N TYR A 180 4.97 -3.36 0.46
CA TYR A 180 5.24 -2.36 -0.58
C TYR A 180 6.40 -1.44 -0.20
N VAL A 181 6.54 -1.10 1.09
CA VAL A 181 7.63 -0.25 1.58
C VAL A 181 8.97 -0.96 1.42
N ALA A 182 9.04 -2.26 1.74
CA ALA A 182 10.26 -3.05 1.57
C ALA A 182 10.66 -3.20 0.09
N ILE A 183 9.69 -3.37 -0.81
CA ILE A 183 9.93 -3.38 -2.26
C ILE A 183 10.50 -2.03 -2.71
N ALA A 184 9.91 -0.92 -2.25
CA ALA A 184 10.40 0.41 -2.60
C ALA A 184 11.81 0.66 -2.07
N ASP A 185 12.13 0.26 -0.84
CA ASP A 185 13.47 0.44 -0.27
C ASP A 185 14.54 -0.32 -1.07
N GLU A 186 14.27 -1.57 -1.43
CA GLU A 186 15.18 -2.37 -2.27
C GLU A 186 15.23 -1.84 -3.71
N PHE A 187 14.11 -1.33 -4.23
CA PHE A 187 14.07 -0.65 -5.53
C PHE A 187 14.99 0.59 -5.52
N TYR A 188 14.86 1.48 -4.54
CA TYR A 188 15.69 2.69 -4.46
C TYR A 188 17.18 2.35 -4.32
N LYS A 189 17.50 1.30 -3.55
CA LYS A 189 18.88 0.79 -3.44
C LYS A 189 19.44 0.34 -4.80
N ARG A 190 18.64 -0.39 -5.60
CA ARG A 190 19.04 -0.83 -6.94
C ARG A 190 19.03 0.31 -7.94
N TYR A 191 18.11 1.24 -7.84
CA TYR A 191 18.03 2.45 -8.65
C TYR A 191 19.31 3.29 -8.53
N GLU A 192 19.81 3.51 -7.30
CA GLU A 192 21.06 4.26 -7.08
C GLU A 192 22.29 3.51 -7.61
N ALA A 193 22.28 2.18 -7.65
CA ALA A 193 23.32 1.39 -8.31
C ALA A 193 23.20 1.47 -9.84
N LEU A 194 22.00 1.30 -10.37
CA LEU A 194 21.68 1.39 -11.80
C LEU A 194 22.08 2.74 -12.38
N LYS A 195 21.79 3.84 -11.68
CA LYS A 195 22.11 5.20 -12.13
C LYS A 195 23.62 5.41 -12.38
N LYS A 196 24.49 4.60 -11.77
CA LYS A 196 25.95 4.63 -11.99
C LYS A 196 26.39 3.78 -13.18
N ASP A 197 25.65 2.71 -13.47
CA ASP A 197 25.97 1.74 -14.54
C ASP A 197 25.33 2.11 -15.88
N ILE A 198 24.23 2.88 -15.86
CA ILE A 198 23.48 3.24 -17.06
C ILE A 198 24.36 4.14 -17.96
N PRO A 199 24.44 3.86 -19.28
CA PRO A 199 25.19 4.69 -20.22
C PRO A 199 24.68 6.13 -20.23
N ALA A 200 25.58 7.09 -20.50
CA ALA A 200 25.26 8.53 -20.48
C ALA A 200 24.14 8.95 -21.44
N ASP A 201 23.85 8.11 -22.44
CA ASP A 201 22.79 8.31 -23.44
C ASP A 201 21.38 8.11 -22.86
N PHE A 202 21.25 7.46 -21.70
CA PHE A 202 19.97 7.18 -21.05
C PHE A 202 19.82 8.00 -19.77
N ARG A 203 18.60 8.50 -19.54
CA ARG A 203 18.18 9.16 -18.31
C ARG A 203 17.07 8.34 -17.67
N VAL A 204 17.19 8.13 -16.36
CA VAL A 204 16.15 7.46 -15.57
C VAL A 204 15.64 8.38 -14.48
N ASN A 205 14.32 8.39 -14.29
CA ASN A 205 13.64 9.16 -13.25
C ASN A 205 12.53 8.32 -12.62
N ILE A 206 11.99 8.76 -11.49
CA ILE A 206 10.83 8.14 -10.84
C ILE A 206 9.58 8.89 -11.30
N ALA A 207 8.64 8.22 -11.95
CA ALA A 207 7.38 8.84 -12.37
C ALA A 207 6.26 8.66 -11.35
N MET A 208 6.21 7.51 -10.68
CA MET A 208 5.16 7.22 -9.70
C MET A 208 5.77 6.49 -8.51
N ASP A 209 5.42 6.94 -7.31
CA ASP A 209 5.71 6.24 -6.06
C ASP A 209 4.50 6.33 -5.12
N ASN A 210 3.72 5.25 -5.04
CA ASN A 210 2.59 5.16 -4.10
C ASN A 210 3.06 4.92 -2.66
N THR A 211 4.30 4.43 -2.46
CA THR A 211 4.84 4.08 -1.16
C THR A 211 5.30 5.29 -0.35
N ALA A 212 5.63 6.40 -1.03
CA ALA A 212 5.92 7.68 -0.38
C ALA A 212 4.76 8.16 0.50
N ASN A 213 3.51 8.02 0.02
CA ASN A 213 2.32 8.37 0.80
C ASN A 213 2.16 7.46 2.01
N ILE A 214 2.43 6.15 1.87
CA ILE A 214 2.38 5.19 2.98
C ILE A 214 3.40 5.57 4.05
N LYS A 215 4.65 5.87 3.66
CA LYS A 215 5.71 6.31 4.58
C LYS A 215 5.32 7.61 5.28
N LYS A 216 4.75 8.56 4.55
CA LYS A 216 4.27 9.83 5.11
C LYS A 216 3.16 9.61 6.15
N SER A 217 2.15 8.80 5.85
CA SER A 217 1.09 8.48 6.81
C SER A 217 1.63 7.79 8.07
N ILE A 218 2.65 6.92 7.95
CA ILE A 218 3.32 6.32 9.11
C ILE A 218 3.99 7.40 9.96
N SER A 219 4.74 8.32 9.34
CA SER A 219 5.40 9.42 10.06
C SER A 219 4.41 10.39 10.71
N GLU A 220 3.27 10.67 10.06
CA GLU A 220 2.21 11.51 10.63
C GLU A 220 1.57 10.86 11.85
N VAL A 221 1.39 9.54 11.85
CA VAL A 221 0.88 8.81 13.01
C VAL A 221 1.90 8.82 14.14
N GLU A 222 3.19 8.65 13.84
CA GLU A 222 4.27 8.76 14.83
C GLU A 222 4.27 10.16 15.49
N GLU A 223 4.20 11.22 14.68
CA GLU A 223 4.09 12.60 15.15
C GLU A 223 2.83 12.80 16.01
N THR A 224 1.68 12.30 15.55
CA THR A 224 0.41 12.40 16.28
C THR A 224 0.47 11.68 17.63
N LEU A 225 1.13 10.52 17.72
CA LEU A 225 1.35 9.82 18.98
C LEU A 225 2.26 10.62 19.92
N MET A 226 3.34 11.23 19.42
CA MET A 226 4.19 12.11 20.23
C MET A 226 3.40 13.31 20.77
N ILE A 227 2.62 13.99 19.93
CA ILE A 227 1.77 15.11 20.33
C ILE A 227 0.75 14.64 21.39
N SER A 228 0.13 13.49 21.16
CA SER A 228 -0.85 12.91 22.09
C SER A 228 -0.22 12.63 23.46
N PHE A 229 1.00 12.07 23.51
CA PHE A 229 1.72 11.87 24.77
C PHE A 229 2.01 13.17 25.50
N VAL A 230 2.49 14.19 24.79
CA VAL A 230 2.78 15.49 25.40
C VAL A 230 1.50 16.12 25.97
N LEU A 231 0.39 16.05 25.23
CA LEU A 231 -0.90 16.57 25.67
C LEU A 231 -1.45 15.81 26.88
N VAL A 232 -1.36 14.48 26.88
CA VAL A 232 -1.76 13.63 28.02
C VAL A 232 -0.97 14.01 29.27
N ILE A 233 0.36 14.11 29.16
CA ILE A 233 1.23 14.52 30.27
C ILE A 233 0.85 15.91 30.78
N LEU A 234 0.61 16.87 29.89
CA LEU A 234 0.25 18.24 30.24
C LEU A 234 -1.09 18.30 30.97
N ILE A 235 -2.10 17.58 30.49
CA ILE A 235 -3.42 17.53 31.12
C ILE A 235 -3.33 16.87 32.50
N ILE A 236 -2.65 15.72 32.62
CA ILE A 236 -2.50 15.05 33.93
C ILE A 236 -1.71 15.93 34.89
N TYR A 237 -0.67 16.61 34.41
CA TYR A 237 0.05 17.60 35.22
C TYR A 237 -0.87 18.75 35.67
N LEU A 238 -1.77 19.23 34.83
CA LEU A 238 -2.70 20.30 35.19
C LEU A 238 -3.67 19.89 36.33
N PHE A 239 -4.15 18.64 36.31
CA PHE A 239 -5.05 18.10 37.34
C PHE A 239 -4.33 17.73 38.62
N PHE A 240 -3.28 16.90 38.54
CA PHE A 240 -2.58 16.37 39.71
C PHE A 240 -1.51 17.31 40.26
N ARG A 241 -0.93 18.17 39.40
CA ARG A 241 0.16 19.12 39.71
C ARG A 241 1.40 18.46 40.32
N ASP A 242 1.57 17.16 40.07
CA ASP A 242 2.73 16.35 40.40
C ASP A 242 3.33 15.74 39.12
N TRP A 243 4.60 16.06 38.85
CA TRP A 243 5.33 15.56 37.69
C TRP A 243 5.52 14.04 37.70
N LEU A 244 5.65 13.41 38.87
CA LEU A 244 5.83 11.95 38.97
C LEU A 244 4.54 11.20 38.68
N ILE A 245 3.38 11.85 38.79
CA ILE A 245 2.09 11.29 38.39
C ILE A 245 1.87 11.55 36.91
N ALA A 246 2.17 12.76 36.45
CA ALA A 246 2.05 13.16 35.05
C ALA A 246 2.88 12.32 34.07
N ILE A 247 4.04 11.81 34.49
CA ILE A 247 4.93 11.01 33.63
C ILE A 247 4.52 9.52 33.58
N ARG A 248 3.65 9.02 34.47
CA ARG A 248 3.31 7.58 34.54
C ARG A 248 2.74 7.00 33.24
N PRO A 249 1.83 7.69 32.52
CA PRO A 249 1.34 7.18 31.25
C PRO A 249 2.42 6.98 30.19
N LEU A 250 3.60 7.62 30.32
CA LEU A 250 4.74 7.38 29.44
C LEU A 250 5.29 5.95 29.54
N ILE A 251 4.97 5.23 30.62
CA ILE A 251 5.32 3.82 30.82
C ILE A 251 4.11 2.93 30.47
N ASP A 252 2.93 3.27 30.99
CA ASP A 252 1.74 2.42 30.83
C ASP A 252 1.29 2.33 29.37
N ILE A 253 1.34 3.44 28.62
CA ILE A 253 0.84 3.46 27.24
C ILE A 253 1.75 2.65 26.30
N PRO A 254 3.09 2.85 26.26
CA PRO A 254 3.93 2.05 25.37
C PRO A 254 3.83 0.54 25.65
N VAL A 255 3.71 0.12 26.91
CA VAL A 255 3.54 -1.29 27.26
C VAL A 255 2.24 -1.85 26.65
N SER A 256 1.13 -1.13 26.81
CA SER A 256 -0.16 -1.51 26.22
C SER A 256 -0.13 -1.50 24.68
N LEU A 257 0.55 -0.52 24.07
CA LEU A 257 0.68 -0.45 22.60
C LEU A 257 1.55 -1.57 22.03
N ILE A 258 2.68 -1.90 22.66
CA ILE A 258 3.51 -3.05 22.27
C ILE A 258 2.69 -4.34 22.31
N ALA A 259 1.84 -4.48 23.32
CA ALA A 259 0.97 -5.63 23.45
C ALA A 259 -0.18 -5.63 22.41
N ALA A 260 -0.67 -4.46 21.99
CA ALA A 260 -1.58 -4.34 20.84
C ALA A 260 -0.90 -4.76 19.52
N PHE A 261 0.35 -4.36 19.29
CA PHE A 261 1.15 -4.83 18.16
C PHE A 261 1.39 -6.34 18.22
N PHE A 262 1.53 -6.92 19.42
CA PHE A 262 1.60 -8.36 19.59
C PHE A 262 0.30 -9.06 19.16
N ILE A 263 -0.88 -8.49 19.47
CA ILE A 263 -2.16 -8.99 18.95
C ILE A 263 -2.21 -8.92 17.43
N MET A 264 -1.76 -7.83 16.83
CA MET A 264 -1.68 -7.69 15.38
C MET A 264 -0.79 -8.79 14.77
N TYR A 265 0.37 -9.03 15.39
CA TYR A 265 1.32 -10.05 14.94
C TYR A 265 0.70 -11.46 14.95
N ILE A 266 0.08 -11.88 16.05
CA ILE A 266 -0.56 -13.21 16.13
C ILE A 266 -1.79 -13.34 15.22
N SER A 267 -2.46 -12.22 14.92
CA SER A 267 -3.63 -12.19 14.02
C SER A 267 -3.24 -12.12 12.55
N GLY A 268 -1.95 -11.96 12.24
CA GLY A 268 -1.45 -11.80 10.87
C GLY A 268 -1.83 -10.46 10.23
N PHE A 269 -2.11 -9.43 11.03
CA PHE A 269 -2.47 -8.11 10.53
C PHE A 269 -1.25 -7.29 10.17
N THR A 270 -1.44 -6.42 9.18
CA THR A 270 -0.39 -5.51 8.70
C THR A 270 -0.50 -4.16 9.39
N ILE A 271 0.61 -3.42 9.39
CA ILE A 271 0.59 -2.00 9.75
C ILE A 271 0.10 -1.23 8.52
N ASN A 272 -1.10 -0.67 8.62
CA ASN A 272 -1.75 0.10 7.57
C ASN A 272 -2.52 1.26 8.21
N ILE A 273 -3.16 2.10 7.38
CA ILE A 273 -3.85 3.31 7.85
C ILE A 273 -4.94 2.98 8.88
N LEU A 274 -5.67 1.87 8.73
CA LEU A 274 -6.77 1.50 9.63
C LEU A 274 -6.26 0.93 10.94
N THR A 275 -5.23 0.08 10.92
CA THR A 275 -4.62 -0.42 12.15
C THR A 275 -3.87 0.67 12.90
N LEU A 276 -3.26 1.63 12.20
CA LEU A 276 -2.67 2.83 12.82
C LEU A 276 -3.74 3.73 13.45
N LEU A 277 -4.88 3.92 12.79
CA LEU A 277 -6.02 4.64 13.37
C LEU A 277 -6.52 3.94 14.64
N ALA A 278 -6.59 2.60 14.64
CA ALA A 278 -6.93 1.82 15.82
C ALA A 278 -5.95 2.05 16.96
N ILE A 279 -4.64 2.10 16.69
CA ILE A 279 -3.59 2.39 17.68
C ILE A 279 -3.72 3.80 18.27
N VAL A 280 -3.98 4.81 17.42
CA VAL A 280 -4.19 6.19 17.88
C VAL A 280 -5.44 6.29 18.77
N LEU A 281 -6.55 5.66 18.36
CA LEU A 281 -7.77 5.63 19.17
C LEU A 281 -7.57 4.86 20.48
N ALA A 282 -6.93 3.69 20.40
CA ALA A 282 -6.63 2.85 21.55
C ALA A 282 -5.74 3.57 22.56
N THR A 283 -4.82 4.43 22.10
CA THR A 283 -4.00 5.25 23.00
C THR A 283 -4.87 6.04 23.98
N GLY A 284 -5.92 6.71 23.51
CA GLY A 284 -6.85 7.44 24.38
C GLY A 284 -7.61 6.56 25.36
N LEU A 285 -8.09 5.40 24.90
CA LEU A 285 -8.81 4.42 25.74
C LEU A 285 -7.90 3.81 26.80
N VAL A 286 -6.63 3.53 26.45
CA VAL A 286 -5.63 2.96 27.35
C VAL A 286 -5.27 3.92 28.48
N VAL A 287 -5.18 5.22 28.17
CA VAL A 287 -4.83 6.24 29.16
C VAL A 287 -5.92 6.30 30.26
N ASP A 288 -7.19 6.16 29.89
CA ASP A 288 -8.32 6.31 30.81
C ASP A 288 -8.25 5.30 31.97
N ASP A 289 -8.06 4.01 31.68
CA ASP A 289 -7.96 2.96 32.71
C ASP A 289 -6.83 3.25 33.71
N GLY A 290 -5.65 3.61 33.18
CA GLY A 290 -4.47 3.94 33.98
C GLY A 290 -4.68 5.19 34.85
N ILE A 291 -5.39 6.20 34.31
CA ILE A 291 -5.75 7.41 35.06
C ILE A 291 -6.70 7.07 36.20
N VAL A 292 -7.79 6.34 35.95
CA VAL A 292 -8.81 6.04 36.97
C VAL A 292 -8.19 5.28 38.15
N VAL A 293 -7.36 4.27 37.87
CA VAL A 293 -6.65 3.53 38.92
C VAL A 293 -5.67 4.44 39.67
N THR A 294 -4.88 5.23 38.94
CA THR A 294 -3.91 6.16 39.54
C THR A 294 -4.59 7.22 40.41
N GLU A 295 -5.72 7.77 39.96
CA GLU A 295 -6.48 8.78 40.68
C GLU A 295 -7.00 8.23 42.01
N ASN A 296 -7.56 7.02 42.00
CA ASN A 296 -8.10 6.43 43.22
C ASN A 296 -7.01 6.12 44.25
N ILE A 297 -5.86 5.60 43.80
CA ILE A 297 -4.70 5.39 44.67
C ILE A 297 -4.19 6.72 45.21
N TYR A 298 -4.09 7.74 44.35
CA TYR A 298 -3.63 9.07 44.71
C TYR A 298 -4.51 9.74 45.77
N LYS A 299 -5.84 9.69 45.61
CA LYS A 299 -6.80 10.22 46.59
C LYS A 299 -6.62 9.60 47.99
N LYS A 300 -6.34 8.30 48.07
CA LYS A 300 -6.09 7.61 49.34
C LYS A 300 -4.76 8.03 49.97
N ILE A 301 -3.73 8.25 49.15
CA ILE A 301 -2.44 8.78 49.61
C ILE A 301 -2.61 10.20 50.16
N GLU A 302 -3.36 11.07 49.47
CA GLU A 302 -3.67 12.43 49.96
C GLU A 302 -4.46 12.41 51.27
N ALA A 303 -5.33 11.42 51.47
CA ALA A 303 -6.03 11.19 52.72
C ALA A 303 -5.14 10.68 53.88
N GLY A 304 -3.83 10.51 53.65
CA GLY A 304 -2.84 10.12 54.64
C GLY A 304 -2.60 8.61 54.76
N MET A 305 -3.12 7.80 53.82
CA MET A 305 -2.91 6.35 53.82
C MET A 305 -1.47 6.00 53.37
N GLU A 306 -0.91 4.96 53.98
CA GLU A 306 0.40 4.41 53.58
C GLU A 306 0.34 3.90 52.13
N LYS A 307 1.39 4.14 51.34
CA LYS A 307 1.40 3.93 49.88
C LYS A 307 1.10 2.51 49.41
N HIS A 308 1.57 1.47 50.11
CA HIS A 308 1.29 0.08 49.75
C HIS A 308 -0.17 -0.26 50.05
N ARG A 309 -0.67 0.23 51.19
CA ARG A 309 -2.08 0.06 51.57
C ARG A 309 -3.01 0.81 50.61
N ALA A 310 -2.67 2.05 50.26
CA ALA A 310 -3.42 2.87 49.31
C ALA A 310 -3.45 2.25 47.91
N ALA A 311 -2.35 1.66 47.44
CA ALA A 311 -2.32 0.95 46.17
C ALA A 311 -3.23 -0.28 46.17
N ARG A 312 -3.21 -1.07 47.25
CA ARG A 312 -4.08 -2.26 47.38
C ARG A 312 -5.55 -1.88 47.47
N GLU A 313 -5.92 -1.06 48.45
CA GLU A 313 -7.32 -0.67 48.67
C GLU A 313 -7.86 0.21 47.53
N GLY A 314 -7.00 1.00 46.89
CA GLY A 314 -7.37 1.83 45.74
C GLY A 314 -7.64 1.00 44.50
N SER A 315 -6.83 -0.02 44.23
CA SER A 315 -7.02 -0.93 43.09
C SER A 315 -8.22 -1.85 43.30
N GLU A 316 -8.42 -2.38 44.51
CA GLU A 316 -9.53 -3.30 44.84
C GLU A 316 -10.90 -2.64 44.66
N GLU A 317 -11.03 -1.36 45.01
CA GLU A 317 -12.26 -0.59 44.86
C GLU A 317 -12.66 -0.38 43.39
N ILE A 318 -11.66 -0.18 42.52
CA ILE A 318 -11.86 0.16 41.11
C ILE A 318 -11.81 -1.09 40.20
N TYR A 319 -11.30 -2.20 40.71
CA TYR A 319 -11.10 -3.46 39.96
C TYR A 319 -12.32 -3.86 39.14
N PHE A 320 -13.50 -3.91 39.76
CA PHE A 320 -14.73 -4.27 39.07
C PHE A 320 -15.13 -3.26 37.99
N ALA A 321 -14.95 -1.96 38.27
CA ALA A 321 -15.30 -0.89 37.34
C ALA A 321 -14.43 -0.92 36.07
N VAL A 322 -13.11 -1.07 36.21
CA VAL A 322 -12.16 -1.14 35.08
C VAL A 322 -12.40 -2.38 34.23
N ILE A 323 -12.59 -3.54 34.84
CA ILE A 323 -12.91 -4.76 34.07
C ILE A 323 -14.26 -4.63 33.36
N SER A 324 -15.29 -4.14 34.05
CA SER A 324 -16.63 -4.00 33.47
C SER A 324 -16.65 -3.04 32.28
N THR A 325 -15.97 -1.89 32.40
CA THR A 325 -15.89 -0.90 31.32
C THR A 325 -15.08 -1.44 30.14
N SER A 326 -13.94 -2.09 30.40
CA SER A 326 -13.10 -2.70 29.37
C SER A 326 -13.81 -3.81 28.60
N ILE A 327 -14.52 -4.71 29.29
CA ILE A 327 -15.34 -5.75 28.64
C ILE A 327 -16.47 -5.11 27.85
N THR A 328 -17.12 -4.07 28.37
CA THR A 328 -18.20 -3.38 27.66
C THR A 328 -17.68 -2.77 26.35
N LEU A 329 -16.53 -2.10 26.37
CA LEU A 329 -15.88 -1.57 25.18
C LEU A 329 -15.52 -2.68 24.19
N ALA A 330 -14.93 -3.78 24.65
CA ALA A 330 -14.64 -4.92 23.79
C ALA A 330 -15.90 -5.49 23.12
N VAL A 331 -17.01 -5.60 23.88
CA VAL A 331 -18.32 -6.05 23.35
C VAL A 331 -18.90 -5.06 22.35
N VAL A 332 -18.69 -3.75 22.51
CA VAL A 332 -19.13 -2.73 21.55
C VAL A 332 -18.39 -2.86 20.21
N PHE A 333 -17.09 -3.21 20.22
CA PHE A 333 -16.30 -3.39 18.99
C PHE A 333 -16.42 -4.79 18.38
N LEU A 334 -16.82 -5.81 19.16
CA LEU A 334 -16.93 -7.19 18.70
C LEU A 334 -17.83 -7.39 17.45
N PRO A 335 -19.00 -6.73 17.31
CA PRO A 335 -19.86 -6.84 16.13
C PRO A 335 -19.15 -6.52 14.81
N ILE A 336 -18.14 -5.64 14.83
CA ILE A 336 -17.40 -5.21 13.63
C ILE A 336 -16.71 -6.39 12.95
N VAL A 337 -16.27 -7.39 13.71
CA VAL A 337 -15.59 -8.59 13.20
C VAL A 337 -16.48 -9.40 12.26
N PHE A 338 -17.80 -9.37 12.50
CA PHE A 338 -18.81 -10.10 11.74
C PHE A 338 -19.30 -9.34 10.51
N LEU A 339 -18.80 -8.14 10.24
CA LEU A 339 -19.11 -7.44 9.00
C LEU A 339 -18.52 -8.21 7.81
N GLU A 340 -19.34 -8.39 6.78
CA GLU A 340 -18.98 -9.07 5.54
C GLU A 340 -18.57 -8.07 4.44
N GLY A 341 -18.05 -8.61 3.33
CA GLY A 341 -17.69 -7.82 2.16
C GLY A 341 -16.37 -7.04 2.30
N PHE A 342 -16.19 -6.05 1.44
CA PHE A 342 -14.97 -5.22 1.40
C PHE A 342 -14.82 -4.37 2.66
N THR A 343 -15.87 -3.66 3.04
CA THR A 343 -15.92 -2.85 4.26
C THR A 343 -15.66 -3.70 5.51
N GLY A 344 -16.24 -4.89 5.59
CA GLY A 344 -16.02 -5.79 6.71
C GLY A 344 -14.56 -6.23 6.85
N ARG A 345 -13.87 -6.52 5.75
CA ARG A 345 -12.43 -6.85 5.78
C ARG A 345 -11.58 -5.69 6.31
N LEU A 346 -11.88 -4.46 5.89
CA LEU A 346 -11.18 -3.26 6.34
C LEU A 346 -11.36 -3.01 7.85
N PHE A 347 -12.60 -3.05 8.33
CA PHE A 347 -12.89 -2.72 9.73
C PHE A 347 -12.65 -3.88 10.71
N ARG A 348 -12.52 -5.12 10.23
CA ARG A 348 -12.19 -6.28 11.07
C ARG A 348 -10.84 -6.10 11.77
N GLU A 349 -9.81 -5.66 11.03
CA GLU A 349 -8.49 -5.40 11.61
C GLU A 349 -8.58 -4.30 12.68
N PHE A 350 -9.28 -3.21 12.37
CA PHE A 350 -9.53 -2.11 13.30
C PHE A 350 -10.21 -2.59 14.60
N GLY A 351 -11.33 -3.33 14.49
CA GLY A 351 -12.11 -3.76 15.64
C GLY A 351 -11.35 -4.70 16.59
N ILE A 352 -10.59 -5.64 16.03
CA ILE A 352 -9.79 -6.58 16.83
C ILE A 352 -8.63 -5.87 17.53
N VAL A 353 -7.97 -4.93 16.85
CA VAL A 353 -6.87 -4.16 17.45
C VAL A 353 -7.37 -3.29 18.60
N VAL A 354 -8.49 -2.57 18.43
CA VAL A 354 -9.07 -1.74 19.50
C VAL A 354 -9.54 -2.60 20.67
N ALA A 355 -10.34 -3.64 20.42
CA ALA A 355 -10.84 -4.52 21.49
C ALA A 355 -9.69 -5.20 22.25
N GLY A 356 -8.68 -5.68 21.52
CA GLY A 356 -7.48 -6.28 22.09
C GLY A 356 -6.67 -5.30 22.93
N ALA A 357 -6.46 -4.08 22.43
CA ALA A 357 -5.71 -3.04 23.14
C ALA A 357 -6.41 -2.62 24.44
N VAL A 358 -7.75 -2.50 24.44
CA VAL A 358 -8.52 -2.16 25.65
C VAL A 358 -8.45 -3.29 26.69
N LEU A 359 -8.58 -4.55 26.28
CA LEU A 359 -8.49 -5.68 27.22
C LEU A 359 -7.10 -5.78 27.84
N ILE A 360 -6.05 -5.52 27.05
CA ILE A 360 -4.69 -5.49 27.58
C ILE A 360 -4.48 -4.26 28.46
N SER A 361 -5.02 -3.10 28.11
CA SER A 361 -5.00 -1.90 28.97
C SER A 361 -5.58 -2.18 30.35
N ALA A 362 -6.73 -2.85 30.42
CA ALA A 362 -7.35 -3.27 31.68
C ALA A 362 -6.39 -4.12 32.52
N PHE A 363 -5.68 -5.04 31.87
CA PHE A 363 -4.69 -5.87 32.54
C PHE A 363 -3.48 -5.06 33.03
N VAL A 364 -2.94 -4.17 32.19
CA VAL A 364 -1.79 -3.32 32.52
C VAL A 364 -2.14 -2.34 33.64
N SER A 365 -3.31 -1.71 33.59
CA SER A 365 -3.79 -0.75 34.58
C SER A 365 -4.04 -1.37 35.96
N LEU A 366 -4.40 -2.65 36.02
CA LEU A 366 -4.61 -3.35 37.30
C LEU A 366 -3.36 -4.06 37.83
N THR A 367 -2.30 -4.17 37.01
CA THR A 367 -1.05 -4.87 37.40
C THR A 367 0.13 -3.91 37.51
N LEU A 368 0.47 -3.22 36.44
CA LEU A 368 1.64 -2.35 36.33
C LEU A 368 1.41 -1.01 37.04
N THR A 369 0.26 -0.38 36.79
CA THR A 369 -0.04 0.96 37.33
C THR A 369 -0.01 1.02 38.87
N PRO A 370 -0.55 0.05 39.64
CA PRO A 370 -0.45 0.08 41.10
C PRO A 370 1.00 -0.06 41.59
N VAL A 371 1.80 -0.89 40.93
CA VAL A 371 3.23 -1.07 41.25
C VAL A 371 4.02 0.21 40.99
N LEU A 372 3.80 0.84 39.84
CA LEU A 372 4.39 2.14 39.49
C LEU A 372 3.97 3.23 40.47
N ASN A 373 2.70 3.24 40.90
CA ASN A 373 2.20 4.16 41.92
C ASN A 373 3.00 4.03 43.23
N VAL A 374 3.26 2.82 43.71
CA VAL A 374 4.01 2.59 44.95
C VAL A 374 5.49 2.99 44.84
N TYR A 375 6.09 2.74 43.68
CA TYR A 375 7.52 2.99 43.45
C TYR A 375 7.81 4.48 43.21
N LEU A 376 6.91 5.16 42.47
CA LEU A 376 7.09 6.54 42.02
C LEU A 376 6.41 7.59 42.91
N THR A 377 5.73 7.20 43.99
CA THR A 377 5.10 8.17 44.92
C THR A 377 6.09 8.67 45.98
N LYS A 378 6.17 9.99 46.17
CA LYS A 378 6.96 10.64 47.23
C LYS A 378 6.33 10.43 48.61
N LYS A 379 7.17 10.25 49.64
CA LYS A 379 6.75 10.05 51.05
C LYS A 379 6.07 11.26 51.70
N VAL A 380 6.21 12.47 51.15
CA VAL A 380 5.63 13.70 51.72
C VAL A 380 5.05 14.56 50.59
N HIS A 381 3.72 14.71 50.57
CA HIS A 381 3.03 15.66 49.69
C HIS A 381 3.07 17.06 50.31
N LYS A 382 3.97 17.91 49.82
CA LYS A 382 3.87 19.36 50.07
C LYS A 382 3.21 20.00 48.84
N PRO A 383 2.10 20.73 49.00
CA PRO A 383 1.43 21.36 47.86
C PRO A 383 2.38 22.36 47.19
N SER A 384 2.52 22.23 45.87
CA SER A 384 3.30 23.18 45.07
C SER A 384 2.69 24.58 45.13
N LYS A 385 3.50 25.64 44.94
CA LYS A 385 2.98 27.02 44.80
C LYS A 385 1.94 27.14 43.67
N PHE A 386 2.10 26.33 42.61
CA PHE A 386 1.15 26.25 41.52
C PHE A 386 -0.18 25.61 41.95
N TYR A 387 -0.12 24.58 42.80
CA TYR A 387 -1.31 23.94 43.38
C TYR A 387 -2.14 24.94 44.17
N VAL A 388 -1.54 25.67 45.12
CA VAL A 388 -2.27 26.63 45.96
C VAL A 388 -2.91 27.75 45.15
N LYS A 389 -2.25 28.20 44.06
CA LYS A 389 -2.77 29.27 43.19
C LYS A 389 -3.94 28.80 42.32
N THR A 390 -3.93 27.54 41.88
CA THR A 390 -4.94 27.00 40.95
C THR A 390 -6.10 26.32 41.67
N GLU A 391 -5.91 25.86 42.90
CA GLU A 391 -6.93 25.16 43.69
C GLU A 391 -8.29 25.88 43.81
N PRO A 392 -8.36 27.21 44.04
CA PRO A 392 -9.64 27.91 44.12
C PRO A 392 -10.48 27.82 42.84
N PHE A 393 -9.84 27.72 41.67
CA PHE A 393 -10.51 27.55 40.38
C PHE A 393 -11.21 26.19 40.30
N PHE A 394 -10.51 25.11 40.63
CA PHE A 394 -11.07 23.75 40.60
C PHE A 394 -12.18 23.57 41.64
N GLN A 395 -12.01 24.09 42.85
CA GLN A 395 -13.07 24.11 43.86
C GLN A 395 -14.27 24.98 43.43
N GLY A 396 -14.04 26.04 42.64
CA GLY A 396 -15.09 26.82 42.00
C GLY A 396 -15.90 25.97 41.01
N MET A 397 -15.20 25.24 40.13
CA MET A 397 -15.82 24.32 39.17
C MET A 397 -16.61 23.21 39.86
N GLU A 398 -16.05 22.57 40.89
CA GLU A 398 -16.73 21.50 41.64
C GLU A 398 -18.01 22.02 42.30
N ARG A 399 -17.97 23.19 42.93
CA ARG A 399 -19.16 23.83 43.52
C ARG A 399 -20.19 24.18 42.45
N GLY A 400 -19.77 24.63 41.27
CA GLY A 400 -20.64 24.90 40.13
C GLY A 400 -21.34 23.64 39.63
N TYR A 401 -20.56 22.59 39.37
CA TYR A 401 -21.05 21.28 38.98
C TYR A 401 -22.06 20.72 39.99
N LYS A 402 -21.71 20.72 41.29
CA LYS A 402 -22.58 20.25 42.37
C LYS A 402 -23.90 21.00 42.43
N LYS A 403 -23.88 22.34 42.29
CA LYS A 403 -25.10 23.16 42.25
C LYS A 403 -25.98 22.80 41.05
N GLY A 404 -25.37 22.65 39.86
CA GLY A 404 -26.07 22.24 38.65
C GLY A 404 -26.70 20.86 38.79
N LEU A 405 -25.94 19.88 39.27
CA LEU A 405 -26.42 18.52 39.50
C LEU A 405 -27.61 18.49 40.46
N VAL A 406 -27.51 19.15 41.60
CA VAL A 406 -28.61 19.22 42.58
C VAL A 406 -29.85 19.87 41.99
N TRP A 407 -29.68 20.91 41.17
CA TRP A 407 -30.80 21.56 40.47
C TRP A 407 -31.48 20.62 39.46
N ILE A 408 -30.71 19.89 38.66
CA ILE A 408 -31.23 18.90 37.71
C ILE A 408 -31.94 17.75 38.44
N MET A 409 -31.32 17.21 39.50
CA MET A 409 -31.90 16.13 40.29
C MET A 409 -33.22 16.54 40.96
N ARG A 410 -33.33 17.79 41.40
CA ARG A 410 -34.58 18.34 41.96
C ARG A 410 -35.65 18.53 40.89
N ASN A 411 -35.25 18.85 39.67
CA ASN A 411 -36.13 19.09 38.53
C ASN A 411 -36.02 17.99 37.48
N LYS A 412 -36.49 16.78 37.81
CA LYS A 412 -36.45 15.58 36.92
C LYS A 412 -36.95 15.80 35.49
N TRP A 413 -37.89 16.72 35.29
CA TRP A 413 -38.42 17.07 33.97
C TRP A 413 -37.36 17.70 33.07
N VAL A 414 -36.44 18.49 33.62
CA VAL A 414 -35.35 19.11 32.86
C VAL A 414 -34.42 18.05 32.28
N ALA A 415 -34.09 17.02 33.07
CA ALA A 415 -33.29 15.89 32.60
C ALA A 415 -34.01 15.14 31.47
N LEU A 416 -35.32 14.85 31.64
CA LEU A 416 -36.12 14.14 30.64
C LEU A 416 -36.24 14.94 29.33
N THR A 417 -36.50 16.25 29.42
CA THR A 417 -36.56 17.13 28.25
C THR A 417 -35.20 17.22 27.57
N GLY A 418 -34.11 17.27 28.34
CA GLY A 418 -32.76 17.26 27.79
C GLY A 418 -32.48 16.00 26.97
N VAL A 419 -32.84 14.83 27.51
CA VAL A 419 -32.70 13.54 26.80
C VAL A 419 -33.55 13.52 25.53
N LEU A 420 -34.82 13.94 25.59
CA LEU A 420 -35.70 13.99 24.42
C LEU A 420 -35.16 14.94 23.34
N VAL A 421 -34.65 16.10 23.73
CA VAL A 421 -34.02 17.06 22.80
C VAL A 421 -32.77 16.45 22.17
N SER A 422 -31.93 15.75 22.95
CA SER A 422 -30.76 15.05 22.41
C SER A 422 -31.14 13.97 21.40
N PHE A 423 -32.17 13.14 21.68
CA PHE A 423 -32.68 12.15 20.72
C PHE A 423 -33.23 12.82 19.46
N ALA A 424 -33.99 13.90 19.60
CA ALA A 424 -34.50 14.66 18.47
C ALA A 424 -33.37 15.25 17.63
N MET A 425 -32.32 15.80 18.26
CA MET A 425 -31.14 16.30 17.54
C MET A 425 -30.36 15.20 16.84
N ILE A 426 -30.13 14.05 17.49
CA ILE A 426 -29.46 12.89 16.87
C ILE A 426 -30.25 12.43 15.64
N TYR A 427 -31.58 12.34 15.72
CA TYR A 427 -32.42 11.94 14.60
C TYR A 427 -32.40 12.98 13.46
N LEU A 428 -32.55 14.27 13.79
CA LEU A 428 -32.55 15.35 12.79
C LEU A 428 -31.20 15.54 12.09
N LEU A 429 -30.09 15.41 12.82
CA LEU A 429 -28.75 15.52 12.25
C LEU A 429 -28.36 14.23 11.53
N GLY A 430 -28.66 13.06 12.11
CA GLY A 430 -28.32 11.76 11.54
C GLY A 430 -29.00 11.50 10.20
N THR A 431 -30.25 11.93 10.03
CA THR A 431 -30.97 11.81 8.74
C THR A 431 -30.44 12.74 7.65
N ARG A 432 -29.67 13.78 8.01
CA ARG A 432 -29.05 14.72 7.07
C ARG A 432 -27.60 14.41 6.77
N LEU A 433 -27.00 13.46 7.49
CA LEU A 433 -25.59 13.14 7.39
C LEU A 433 -25.36 12.24 6.17
N GLN A 434 -24.54 12.70 5.24
CA GLN A 434 -24.18 11.94 4.05
C GLN A 434 -23.21 10.81 4.43
N SER A 435 -23.39 9.63 3.83
CA SER A 435 -22.54 8.47 4.09
C SER A 435 -21.49 8.35 2.99
N GLU A 436 -20.23 8.34 3.37
CA GLU A 436 -19.09 8.07 2.50
C GLU A 436 -18.16 7.05 3.18
N LEU A 437 -17.52 6.19 2.40
CA LEU A 437 -16.65 5.13 2.94
C LEU A 437 -15.30 5.70 3.42
N ALA A 438 -14.72 6.61 2.64
CA ALA A 438 -13.47 7.28 2.94
C ALA A 438 -13.48 8.67 2.27
N PRO A 439 -12.87 9.68 2.89
CA PRO A 439 -12.79 11.01 2.30
C PRO A 439 -11.89 11.01 1.06
N LEU A 440 -12.11 11.98 0.18
CA LEU A 440 -11.18 12.27 -0.91
C LEU A 440 -9.91 12.89 -0.34
N GLU A 441 -8.76 12.29 -0.66
CA GLU A 441 -7.44 12.79 -0.27
C GLU A 441 -6.72 13.42 -1.46
N ASP A 442 -6.11 14.58 -1.24
CA ASP A 442 -5.18 15.15 -2.21
C ASP A 442 -3.84 14.41 -2.17
N ARG A 443 -3.50 13.74 -3.27
CA ARG A 443 -2.22 13.04 -3.46
C ARG A 443 -1.29 13.78 -4.42
N SER A 444 -1.53 15.08 -4.60
CA SER A 444 -0.82 15.98 -5.52
C SER A 444 -0.79 15.45 -6.96
N ARG A 445 -1.82 14.69 -7.35
CA ARG A 445 -1.98 14.12 -8.68
C ARG A 445 -3.45 13.98 -9.02
N PHE A 446 -3.78 14.20 -10.28
CA PHE A 446 -5.07 13.83 -10.85
C PHE A 446 -4.83 13.01 -12.10
N ARG A 447 -5.78 12.14 -12.43
CA ARG A 447 -5.76 11.36 -13.67
C ARG A 447 -6.86 11.90 -14.57
N LEU A 448 -6.48 12.32 -15.77
CA LEU A 448 -7.43 12.63 -16.82
C LEU A 448 -7.47 11.43 -17.77
N GLN A 449 -8.67 10.90 -18.01
CA GLN A 449 -8.91 9.93 -19.06
C GLN A 449 -9.66 10.65 -20.17
N VAL A 450 -9.04 10.72 -21.35
CA VAL A 450 -9.63 11.32 -22.54
C VAL A 450 -10.08 10.21 -23.46
N SER A 451 -11.26 10.36 -24.06
CA SER A 451 -11.78 9.43 -25.07
C SER A 451 -12.29 10.25 -26.24
N ALA A 452 -11.83 9.92 -27.45
CA ALA A 452 -12.25 10.56 -28.68
C ALA A 452 -13.44 9.82 -29.31
N PRO A 453 -14.19 10.45 -30.24
CA PRO A 453 -15.24 9.78 -31.00
C PRO A 453 -14.72 8.53 -31.72
N GLU A 454 -15.59 7.53 -31.83
CA GLU A 454 -15.30 6.32 -32.60
C GLU A 454 -14.87 6.67 -34.04
N GLY A 455 -13.80 6.03 -34.52
CA GLY A 455 -13.19 6.31 -35.82
C GLY A 455 -12.07 7.36 -35.81
N THR A 456 -11.74 7.97 -34.67
CA THR A 456 -10.55 8.81 -34.53
C THR A 456 -9.28 7.96 -34.66
N SER A 457 -8.35 8.34 -35.53
CA SER A 457 -7.09 7.62 -35.71
C SER A 457 -6.14 7.80 -34.53
N TYR A 458 -5.19 6.88 -34.38
CA TYR A 458 -4.15 6.97 -33.36
C TYR A 458 -3.36 8.28 -33.44
N ASP A 459 -2.89 8.66 -34.63
CA ASP A 459 -2.11 9.90 -34.83
C ASP A 459 -2.91 11.16 -34.47
N ALA A 460 -4.22 11.15 -34.74
CA ALA A 460 -5.08 12.25 -34.34
C ALA A 460 -5.25 12.30 -32.81
N MET A 461 -5.41 11.16 -32.14
CA MET A 461 -5.48 11.07 -30.68
C MET A 461 -4.18 11.51 -30.00
N ASP A 462 -3.02 11.17 -30.57
CA ASP A 462 -1.69 11.54 -30.07
C ASP A 462 -1.38 13.04 -30.23
N ALA A 463 -2.08 13.73 -31.13
CA ALA A 463 -1.93 15.16 -31.38
C ALA A 463 -2.84 16.08 -30.53
N TYR A 464 -3.89 15.54 -29.90
CA TYR A 464 -4.73 16.27 -28.94
C TYR A 464 -3.98 16.57 -27.64
#